data_AF-A0A1F4YAQ7-F1
#
_entry.id   AF-A0A1F4YAQ7-F1
#
_cell.length_a   1.000
_cell.length_b   1.000
_cell.length_c   1.000
_cell.angle_alpha   90.00
_cell.angle_beta   90.00
_cell.angle_gamma   90.00
#
_symmetry.space_group_name_H-M   'P 1'
#
loop_
_entity.id
_entity.type
_entity.pdbx_description
1 polymer ?
#
loop_
_entity_poly.entity_id
_entity_poly.type
_entity_poly.pdbx_seq_one_letter_code
_entity_poly.pdbx_strand_id
1 'polypeptide(L)'
;MPREKRELKLQNYLVAENGEVSGLHSWDEKAICINSLVGKEVDLLKLKECLKSGFQEHFGMAFIEEGLTKPELNLAFKLEREKYSQEHWNFRPRAGLRPGRMIGGREQAAFSRG
;
A
#
# COMPACT_ATOMS: atom_id res chain seq x y z
N MET A 1 -4.58 21.57 -3.16
CA MET A 1 -4.33 21.19 -4.57
C MET A 1 -5.40 20.20 -5.00
N PRO A 2 -6.33 20.55 -5.90
CA PRO A 2 -7.27 19.58 -6.45
C PRO A 2 -6.47 18.59 -7.32
N ARG A 3 -6.51 17.30 -7.00
CA ARG A 3 -5.95 16.26 -7.89
C ARG A 3 -6.91 16.08 -9.05
N GLU A 4 -6.45 16.31 -10.27
CA GLU A 4 -7.19 15.96 -11.48
C GLU A 4 -7.67 14.50 -11.41
N LYS A 5 -8.91 14.24 -11.83
CA LYS A 5 -9.43 12.88 -11.99
C LYS A 5 -8.68 12.19 -13.14
N ARG A 6 -7.51 11.65 -12.84
CA ARG A 6 -6.81 10.71 -13.72
C ARG A 6 -7.36 9.31 -13.44
N GLU A 7 -7.50 8.52 -14.49
CA GLU A 7 -7.87 7.11 -14.38
C GLU A 7 -6.69 6.37 -13.71
N LEU A 8 -6.78 6.18 -12.40
CA LEU A 8 -5.74 5.52 -11.60
C LEU A 8 -5.88 4.00 -11.75
N LYS A 9 -5.07 3.42 -12.63
CA LYS A 9 -4.97 1.97 -12.78
C LYS A 9 -3.94 1.41 -11.79
N LEU A 10 -4.31 0.40 -11.00
CA LEU A 10 -3.47 -0.18 -9.95
C LEU A 10 -2.09 -0.61 -10.48
N GLN A 11 -2.07 -1.23 -11.66
CA GLN A 11 -0.85 -1.67 -12.32
C GLN A 11 0.17 -0.55 -12.58
N ASN A 12 -0.27 0.70 -12.69
CA ASN A 12 0.63 1.84 -12.92
C ASN A 12 1.46 2.20 -11.69
N TYR A 13 1.05 1.71 -10.51
CA TYR A 13 1.65 2.06 -9.22
C TYR A 13 2.35 0.89 -8.52
N LEU A 14 2.29 -0.30 -9.13
CA LEU A 14 2.85 -1.54 -8.58
C LEU A 14 4.14 -1.99 -9.30
N VAL A 15 4.68 -1.16 -10.20
CA VAL A 15 5.90 -1.48 -10.97
C VAL A 15 7.13 -1.33 -10.09
N ALA A 16 7.99 -2.35 -10.04
CA ALA A 16 9.30 -2.26 -9.40
C ALA A 16 10.25 -1.35 -10.20
N GLU A 17 11.15 -0.63 -9.52
CA GLU A 17 12.06 0.36 -10.11
C GLU A 17 12.95 -0.18 -11.26
N ASN A 18 13.10 -1.49 -11.37
CA ASN A 18 14.00 -2.14 -12.32
C ASN A 18 13.32 -2.50 -13.65
N GLY A 19 12.02 -2.22 -13.82
CA GLY A 19 11.24 -2.61 -15.01
C GLY A 19 10.98 -4.12 -15.13
N GLU A 20 11.71 -4.96 -14.40
CA GLU A 20 11.39 -6.37 -14.21
C GLU A 20 10.31 -6.52 -13.15
N VAL A 21 9.06 -6.65 -13.58
CA VAL A 21 8.00 -7.23 -12.76
C VAL A 21 8.31 -8.72 -12.65
N SER A 22 9.22 -9.09 -11.74
CA SER A 22 9.55 -10.49 -11.50
C SER A 22 8.37 -11.15 -10.78
N GLY A 23 7.48 -11.74 -11.56
CA GLY A 23 6.38 -12.57 -11.09
C GLY A 23 5.06 -11.83 -11.01
N LEU A 24 4.00 -12.52 -11.45
CA LEU A 24 2.64 -12.17 -11.08
C LEU A 24 2.59 -11.88 -9.58
N HIS A 25 2.12 -10.69 -9.21
CA HIS A 25 1.87 -10.43 -7.82
C HIS A 25 0.73 -11.35 -7.37
N SER A 26 0.83 -11.96 -6.18
CA SER A 26 -0.20 -12.89 -5.67
C SER A 26 -1.62 -12.31 -5.63
N TRP A 27 -1.77 -10.99 -5.76
CA TRP A 27 -3.02 -10.26 -5.76
C TRP A 27 -3.63 -10.09 -7.16
N ASP A 28 -2.82 -10.06 -8.24
CA ASP A 28 -3.31 -9.78 -9.60
C ASP A 28 -4.27 -10.87 -10.11
N GLU A 29 -4.12 -12.11 -9.62
CA GLU A 29 -5.01 -13.23 -9.96
C GLU A 29 -6.20 -13.38 -8.99
N LYS A 30 -6.15 -12.77 -7.80
CA LYS A 30 -7.08 -13.06 -6.70
C LYS A 30 -7.95 -11.87 -6.30
N ALA A 31 -7.64 -10.67 -6.79
CA ALA A 31 -8.43 -9.48 -6.52
C ALA A 31 -9.57 -9.34 -7.53
N ILE A 32 -10.76 -9.01 -7.05
CA ILE A 32 -11.92 -8.66 -7.89
C ILE A 32 -12.59 -7.40 -7.35
N CYS A 33 -13.09 -6.56 -8.25
CA CYS A 33 -13.90 -5.41 -7.88
C CYS A 33 -15.32 -5.86 -7.48
N ILE A 34 -15.85 -5.32 -6.38
CA ILE A 34 -17.22 -5.63 -5.92
C ILE A 34 -18.25 -5.34 -7.02
N ASN A 35 -18.08 -4.25 -7.78
CA ASN A 35 -18.99 -3.89 -8.88
C ASN A 35 -19.04 -4.98 -9.95
N SER A 36 -17.90 -5.61 -10.25
CA SER A 36 -17.80 -6.71 -11.21
C SER A 36 -18.51 -7.97 -10.71
N LEU A 37 -18.49 -8.22 -9.39
CA LEU A 37 -19.18 -9.36 -8.78
C LEU A 37 -20.70 -9.17 -8.74
N VAL A 38 -21.17 -7.95 -8.40
CA VAL A 38 -22.60 -7.65 -8.25
C VAL A 38 -23.26 -7.31 -9.59
N GLY A 39 -22.49 -7.01 -10.64
CA GLY A 39 -22.99 -6.70 -11.97
C GLY A 39 -23.64 -5.31 -12.09
N LYS A 40 -23.38 -4.41 -11.13
CA LYS A 40 -23.87 -3.03 -11.13
C LYS A 40 -22.88 -2.11 -10.45
N GLU A 41 -22.99 -0.82 -10.71
CA GLU A 41 -22.22 0.18 -9.98
C GLU A 41 -22.60 0.16 -8.49
N VAL A 42 -21.60 0.10 -7.62
CA VAL A 42 -21.77 0.24 -6.18
C VAL A 42 -21.21 1.60 -5.77
N ASP A 43 -22.09 2.47 -5.29
CA ASP A 43 -21.72 3.75 -4.73
C ASP A 43 -20.96 3.57 -3.40
N LEU A 44 -19.89 4.35 -3.21
CA LEU A 44 -19.00 4.23 -2.05
C LEU A 44 -19.70 4.62 -0.75
N LEU A 45 -20.55 5.65 -0.77
CA LEU A 45 -21.30 6.06 0.42
C LEU A 45 -22.30 4.98 0.80
N LYS A 46 -23.01 4.42 -0.19
CA LYS A 46 -23.93 3.31 0.05
C LYS A 46 -23.21 2.08 0.60
N LEU A 47 -22.03 1.75 0.08
CA LEU A 47 -21.20 0.65 0.59
C LEU A 47 -20.78 0.90 2.04
N LYS A 48 -20.34 2.11 2.38
CA LYS A 48 -19.99 2.51 3.74
C LYS A 48 -21.16 2.30 4.70
N GLU A 49 -22.37 2.74 4.33
CA GLU A 49 -23.56 2.56 5.18
C GLU A 49 -23.93 1.09 5.33
N CYS A 50 -23.89 0.29 4.26
CA CYS A 50 -24.15 -1.15 4.35
C CYS A 50 -23.17 -1.86 5.29
N LEU A 51 -21.88 -1.50 5.24
CA LEU A 51 -20.88 -2.03 6.17
C LEU A 51 -21.18 -1.61 7.60
N LYS A 52 -21.49 -0.33 7.83
CA LYS A 52 -21.86 0.18 9.15
C LYS A 52 -23.05 -0.60 9.73
N SER A 53 -24.15 -0.73 8.99
CA SER A 53 -25.33 -1.49 9.40
C SER A 53 -25.00 -2.95 9.70
N GLY A 54 -24.26 -3.64 8.82
CA GLY A 54 -23.91 -5.05 9.02
C GLY A 54 -23.10 -5.28 10.30
N PHE A 55 -22.18 -4.37 10.64
CA PHE A 55 -21.46 -4.44 11.91
C PHE A 55 -22.37 -4.18 13.11
N GLN A 56 -23.27 -3.19 13.05
CA GLN A 56 -24.22 -2.91 14.13
C GLN A 56 -25.11 -4.11 14.45
N GLU A 57 -25.65 -4.75 13.41
CA GLU A 57 -26.49 -5.93 13.53
C GLU A 57 -25.71 -7.12 14.09
N HIS A 58 -24.51 -7.38 13.55
CA HIS A 58 -23.71 -8.52 13.96
C HIS A 58 -23.22 -8.44 15.41
N PHE A 59 -22.82 -7.25 15.85
CA PHE A 59 -22.28 -7.05 17.19
C PHE A 59 -23.31 -6.50 18.19
N GLY A 60 -24.55 -6.23 17.76
CA GLY A 60 -25.60 -5.66 18.61
C GLY A 60 -25.23 -4.29 19.18
N MET A 61 -24.51 -3.47 18.41
CA MET A 61 -23.97 -2.18 18.86
C MET A 61 -24.48 -1.01 18.00
N ALA A 62 -24.39 0.21 18.56
CA ALA A 62 -24.70 1.43 17.83
C ALA A 62 -23.41 2.20 17.50
N PHE A 63 -23.26 2.62 16.24
CA PHE A 63 -22.24 3.60 15.88
C PHE A 63 -22.82 5.00 16.02
N ILE A 64 -22.21 5.80 16.89
CA ILE A 64 -22.53 7.22 17.06
C ILE A 64 -21.56 8.01 16.17
N GLU A 65 -22.11 8.94 15.39
CA GLU A 65 -21.29 9.80 14.55
C GLU A 65 -20.68 10.92 15.40
N GLU A 66 -19.37 10.87 15.56
CA GLU A 66 -18.60 11.84 16.32
C GLU A 66 -17.38 12.30 15.52
N GLY A 67 -16.95 13.53 15.77
CA GLY A 67 -15.68 14.04 15.26
C GLY A 67 -14.50 13.56 16.11
N LEU A 68 -13.29 13.71 15.57
CA LEU A 68 -12.07 13.46 16.34
C LEU A 68 -11.96 14.42 17.53
N THR A 69 -11.60 13.89 18.69
CA THR A 69 -11.32 14.70 19.87
C THR A 69 -10.01 15.48 19.71
N LYS A 70 -9.83 16.56 20.49
CA LYS A 70 -8.58 17.35 20.46
C LYS A 70 -7.32 16.50 20.72
N PRO A 71 -7.30 15.58 21.70
CA PRO A 71 -6.14 14.70 21.92
C PRO A 71 -5.84 13.79 20.73
N GLU A 72 -6.86 13.20 20.11
CA GLU A 72 -6.70 12.34 18.93
C GLU A 72 -6.17 13.13 17.73
N LEU A 73 -6.71 14.33 17.52
CA LEU A 73 -6.26 15.21 16.45
C LEU A 73 -4.78 15.63 16.65
N ASN A 74 -4.41 15.99 17.89
CA ASN A 74 -3.03 16.31 18.22
C ASN A 74 -2.09 15.12 17.99
N LEU A 75 -2.53 13.91 18.36
CA LEU A 75 -1.77 12.69 18.11
C LEU A 75 -1.65 12.40 16.61
N ALA A 76 -2.73 12.56 15.84
CA ALA A 76 -2.74 12.36 14.40
C ALA A 76 -1.74 13.29 13.71
N PHE A 77 -1.76 14.58 14.03
CA PHE A 77 -0.80 15.54 13.47
C PHE A 77 0.64 15.29 13.90
N LYS A 78 0.84 14.86 15.15
CA LYS A 78 2.17 14.45 15.61
C LYS A 78 2.69 13.27 14.80
N LEU A 79 1.87 12.24 14.61
CA LEU A 79 2.22 11.04 13.85
C LEU A 79 2.41 11.32 12.36
N GLU A 80 1.59 12.20 11.78
CA GLU A 80 1.80 12.67 10.42
C GLU A 80 3.18 13.30 10.28
N ARG A 81 3.51 14.29 11.11
CA ARG A 81 4.78 15.01 11.07
C ARG A 81 5.98 14.12 11.33
N GLU A 82 5.91 13.26 12.35
CA GLU A 82 7.08 12.52 12.84
C GLU A 82 7.26 11.15 12.17
N LYS A 83 6.21 10.63 11.50
CA LYS A 83 6.23 9.27 10.94
C LYS A 83 5.63 9.21 9.54
N TYR A 84 4.32 9.35 9.37
CA TYR A 84 3.65 8.96 8.12
C TYR A 84 4.04 9.84 6.91
N SER A 85 4.48 11.07 7.14
CA SER A 85 5.04 11.94 6.09
C SER A 85 6.53 11.71 5.83
N GLN A 86 7.22 10.99 6.70
CA GLN A 86 8.67 10.82 6.64
C GLN A 86 9.06 9.69 5.70
N GLU A 87 9.99 9.95 4.79
CA GLU A 87 10.48 8.97 3.81
C GLU A 87 11.06 7.73 4.51
N HIS A 88 11.85 7.92 5.56
CA HIS A 88 12.45 6.82 6.31
C HIS A 88 11.43 5.87 6.98
N TRP A 89 10.20 6.35 7.22
CA TRP A 89 9.11 5.54 7.75
C TRP A 89 8.45 4.73 6.63
N ASN A 90 8.18 5.37 5.49
CA ASN A 90 7.51 4.75 4.35
C ASN A 90 8.42 3.78 3.55
N PHE A 91 9.72 4.08 3.47
CA PHE A 91 10.71 3.36 2.66
C PHE A 91 11.80 2.70 3.50
N ARG A 92 11.49 2.30 4.73
CA ARG A 92 12.47 1.66 5.61
C ARG A 92 13.15 0.49 4.86
N PRO A 93 14.48 0.52 4.68
CA PRO A 93 15.17 -0.56 3.98
C PRO A 93 14.90 -1.85 4.73
N ARG A 94 14.32 -2.85 4.05
CA ARG A 94 14.23 -4.19 4.64
C ARG A 94 15.66 -4.64 4.89
N ALA A 95 16.01 -4.97 6.14
CA ALA A 95 17.27 -5.62 6.44
C ALA A 95 17.33 -6.91 5.60
N GLY A 96 18.12 -6.89 4.52
CA GLY A 96 18.23 -8.00 3.56
C GLY A 96 18.16 -7.61 2.08
N LEU A 97 17.55 -6.48 1.72
CA LEU A 97 17.59 -5.96 0.34
C LEU A 97 18.70 -4.92 0.25
N ARG A 98 19.94 -5.39 0.06
CA ARG A 98 21.04 -4.50 -0.33
C ARG A 98 20.77 -4.04 -1.77
N PRO A 99 20.73 -2.73 -2.06
CA PRO A 99 20.87 -2.27 -3.43
C PRO A 99 22.30 -2.61 -3.87
N GLY A 100 22.44 -3.37 -4.96
CA GLY A 100 23.73 -3.55 -5.64
C GLY A 100 24.76 -4.45 -4.93
N ARG A 101 24.48 -5.75 -4.81
CA ARG A 101 25.58 -6.72 -4.89
C ARG A 101 25.93 -6.86 -6.38
N MET A 102 26.95 -6.13 -6.82
CA MET A 102 27.56 -6.32 -8.14
C MET A 102 27.86 -7.81 -8.32
N ILE A 103 27.14 -8.46 -9.25
CA ILE A 103 27.46 -9.81 -9.69
C ILE A 103 28.85 -9.75 -10.34
N GLY A 104 29.77 -10.53 -9.79
CA GLY A 104 31.18 -10.48 -10.10
C GLY A 104 31.50 -10.80 -11.57
N GLY A 105 32.43 -10.02 -12.13
CA GLY A 105 33.25 -10.42 -13.26
C GLY A 105 34.54 -11.04 -12.75
N ARG A 106 34.59 -12.37 -12.81
CA ARG A 106 35.76 -13.28 -12.91
C ARG A 106 36.97 -13.05 -12.00
N GLU A 107 37.19 -14.05 -11.14
CA GLU A 107 38.51 -14.58 -10.83
C GLU A 107 39.34 -14.76 -12.12
N GLN A 108 40.56 -14.24 -12.11
CA GLN A 108 41.70 -15.00 -12.62
C GLN A 108 42.78 -14.99 -11.54
N ALA A 109 42.83 -16.09 -10.80
CA ALA A 109 44.05 -16.49 -10.12
C ALA A 109 45.00 -17.05 -11.18
N ALA A 110 46.21 -16.50 -11.27
CA ALA A 110 47.37 -17.21 -11.77
C ALA A 110 48.56 -16.82 -10.90
N PHE A 111 48.74 -17.62 -9.85
CA PHE A 111 49.98 -17.71 -9.10
C PHE A 111 50.96 -18.49 -9.97
N SER A 112 52.14 -17.93 -10.27
CA SER A 112 53.36 -18.71 -10.39
C SER A 112 54.58 -17.83 -10.22
N ARG A 113 55.44 -18.28 -9.31
CA ARG A 113 56.75 -17.75 -8.97
C ARG A 113 57.73 -17.95 -10.13
N GLY A 114 58.68 -17.03 -10.22
CA GLY A 114 59.90 -17.10 -11.03
C GLY A 114 60.74 -15.89 -10.70
#